data_AF-A0A2E6U426-F1
#
_entry.id   AF-A0A2E6U426-F1
#
_cell.length_a   1.000
_cell.length_b   1.000
_cell.length_c   1.000
_cell.angle_alpha   90.00
_cell.angle_beta   90.00
_cell.angle_gamma   90.00
#
_symmetry.space_group_name_H-M   'P 1'
#
loop_
_entity.id
_entity.type
_entity.pdbx_description
1 polymer ?
#
loop_
_entity_poly.entity_id
_entity_poly.type
_entity_poly.pdbx_seq_one_letter_code
_entity_poly.pdbx_strand_id
1 'polypeptide(L)'
;MDYLPMREQDPHANPAKLLAYHLSDELAGNALNLDNLETILTDLCAAAARDRGKKLADRAGLPELQNWQRKFKKVIAQQAKNGFKAFRKWAEGEAVGLVATAHPTFAMTDAMRDHVLAAAIGLPKRKKLSAAAIIRQEPPRLRDEHADAQACIATMHEVIDRANAMILAQAAKSFPRQWHQLTPQLVTVASWVGYDLDGRRDIQWSDTIRLKIDEKVAKLADYCAKGEAIAASETAPPKGLVDFIAQARKALSIAQAEQEAFAEDLSRDDNLAAAAELLTTPQSGRWLDSAPALKALNAAIKQAKQSKTKHKLLILRAHIKRCGLGTARLHLRVNAQQVLTAIGAHMPVTGDDRLNSRTFLRRVSKFAEKVKATKSDFALLDRQESTVNRQLILAAQILAHIDRDMPIRFLIAECDQASIVLSALALARYYGVAAQLDISPLFETPHALRNGGRVVAQMLEQPAYRAHVKQRGVIAVQTGFSDAGRFMGQIAAVLAVERLQSHLASAIAESGLTDMRALVFNTHGESIGRGGHPGTLTQRMDYIMSPWVVDRFRRHHIALTHEFSFQGGDGFLWFADN
;
A
#
# COMPACT_ATOMS: atom_id res chain seq x y z
N MET A 1 -11.49 -21.43 -43.03
CA MET A 1 -11.37 -20.18 -43.81
C MET A 1 -10.67 -19.14 -42.95
N ASP A 2 -9.74 -18.37 -43.51
CA ASP A 2 -9.16 -17.22 -42.83
C ASP A 2 -10.03 -15.99 -43.14
N TYR A 3 -10.74 -15.48 -42.12
CA TYR A 3 -11.66 -14.35 -42.27
C TYR A 3 -10.94 -12.99 -42.21
N LEU A 4 -9.68 -12.95 -41.77
CA LEU A 4 -8.90 -11.70 -41.65
C LEU A 4 -8.59 -11.04 -43.01
N PRO A 5 -8.13 -11.79 -44.04
CA PRO A 5 -7.89 -11.25 -45.39
C PRO A 5 -9.13 -10.63 -46.04
N MET A 6 -10.35 -10.99 -45.61
CA MET A 6 -11.58 -10.42 -46.17
C MET A 6 -11.72 -8.91 -45.87
N ARG A 7 -11.06 -8.40 -44.81
CA ARG A 7 -11.02 -6.95 -44.54
C ARG A 7 -10.24 -6.15 -45.56
N GLU A 8 -9.32 -6.79 -46.30
CA GLU A 8 -8.56 -6.14 -47.36
C GLU A 8 -9.44 -5.86 -48.58
N GLN A 9 -10.52 -6.64 -48.75
CA GLN A 9 -11.47 -6.53 -49.87
C GLN A 9 -12.75 -5.79 -49.48
N ASP A 10 -13.20 -5.94 -48.24
CA ASP A 10 -14.34 -5.22 -47.67
C ASP A 10 -13.99 -4.66 -46.28
N PRO A 11 -13.76 -3.34 -46.14
CA PRO A 11 -13.45 -2.73 -44.85
C PRO A 11 -14.60 -2.81 -43.83
N HIS A 12 -15.83 -3.12 -44.28
CA HIS A 12 -17.00 -3.35 -43.42
C HIS A 12 -17.14 -4.81 -42.98
N ALA A 13 -16.39 -5.75 -43.57
CA ALA A 13 -16.38 -7.13 -43.12
C ALA A 13 -15.92 -7.19 -41.65
N ASN A 14 -16.68 -7.91 -40.84
CA ASN A 14 -16.34 -8.17 -39.44
C ASN A 14 -15.95 -9.64 -39.29
N PRO A 15 -14.63 -9.96 -39.31
CA PRO A 15 -14.14 -11.33 -39.23
C PRO A 15 -14.62 -12.09 -38.00
N ALA A 16 -14.77 -11.40 -36.86
CA ALA A 16 -15.26 -12.01 -35.63
C ALA A 16 -16.74 -12.40 -35.74
N LYS A 17 -17.56 -11.56 -36.39
CA LYS A 17 -18.97 -11.86 -36.64
C LYS A 17 -19.14 -13.02 -37.63
N LEU A 18 -18.32 -13.06 -38.68
CA LEU A 18 -18.32 -14.15 -39.66
C LEU A 18 -17.90 -15.48 -39.03
N LEU A 19 -16.85 -15.47 -38.20
CA LEU A 19 -16.44 -16.64 -37.43
C LEU A 19 -17.55 -17.10 -36.47
N ALA A 20 -18.19 -16.17 -35.75
CA ALA A 20 -19.28 -16.50 -34.84
C ALA A 20 -20.47 -17.12 -35.59
N TYR A 21 -20.83 -16.57 -36.76
CA TYR A 21 -21.88 -17.12 -37.61
C TYR A 21 -21.54 -18.54 -38.08
N HIS A 22 -20.32 -18.76 -38.58
CA HIS A 22 -19.86 -20.08 -39.00
C HIS A 22 -19.89 -21.11 -37.87
N LEU A 23 -19.39 -20.75 -36.68
CA LEU A 23 -19.45 -21.63 -35.51
C LEU A 23 -20.89 -21.93 -35.10
N SER A 24 -21.81 -20.96 -35.24
CA SER A 24 -23.24 -21.15 -34.99
C SER A 24 -23.87 -22.13 -35.98
N ASP A 25 -23.53 -22.04 -37.27
CA ASP A 25 -24.00 -22.97 -38.30
C ASP A 25 -23.45 -24.38 -38.08
N GLU A 26 -22.17 -24.52 -37.70
CA GLU A 26 -21.57 -25.82 -37.34
C GLU A 26 -22.23 -26.47 -36.11
N LEU A 27 -22.57 -25.66 -35.09
CA LEU A 27 -23.32 -26.12 -33.92
C LEU A 27 -24.74 -26.57 -34.31
N ALA A 28 -25.46 -25.78 -35.10
CA ALA A 28 -26.81 -26.12 -35.55
C ALA A 28 -26.82 -27.39 -36.42
N GLY A 29 -25.76 -27.60 -37.20
CA GLY A 29 -25.56 -28.79 -38.04
C GLY A 29 -25.01 -30.02 -37.31
N ASN A 30 -24.78 -29.97 -36.00
CA ASN A 30 -24.12 -31.03 -35.19
C ASN A 30 -22.70 -31.42 -35.68
N ALA A 31 -22.05 -30.59 -36.50
CA ALA A 31 -20.66 -30.80 -36.92
C ALA A 31 -19.67 -30.41 -35.81
N LEU A 32 -20.10 -29.55 -34.89
CA LEU A 32 -19.40 -29.11 -33.70
C LEU A 32 -20.32 -29.25 -32.49
N ASN A 33 -19.77 -29.56 -31.31
CA ASN A 33 -20.52 -29.53 -30.05
C ASN A 33 -19.86 -28.63 -29.00
N LEU A 34 -20.55 -28.40 -27.88
CA LEU A 34 -20.07 -27.53 -26.81
C LEU A 34 -18.79 -28.05 -26.15
N ASP A 35 -18.60 -29.36 -26.03
CA ASP A 35 -17.38 -29.95 -25.45
C ASP A 35 -16.15 -29.69 -26.34
N ASN A 36 -16.33 -29.69 -27.66
CA ASN A 36 -15.29 -29.31 -28.61
C ASN A 36 -14.92 -27.83 -28.46
N LEU A 37 -15.93 -26.95 -28.37
CA LEU A 37 -15.70 -25.52 -28.13
C LEU A 37 -15.00 -25.27 -26.80
N GLU A 38 -15.42 -25.94 -25.73
CA GLU A 38 -14.76 -25.83 -24.43
C GLU A 38 -13.29 -26.26 -24.51
N THR A 39 -13.00 -27.36 -25.21
CA THR A 39 -11.63 -27.84 -25.41
C THR A 39 -10.78 -26.79 -26.14
N ILE A 40 -11.29 -26.23 -27.23
CA ILE A 40 -10.59 -25.20 -28.02
C ILE A 40 -10.34 -23.94 -27.16
N LEU A 41 -11.37 -23.45 -26.46
CA LEU A 41 -11.26 -22.26 -25.60
C LEU A 41 -10.22 -22.49 -24.49
N THR A 42 -10.26 -23.66 -23.87
CA THR A 42 -9.31 -24.04 -22.83
C THR A 42 -7.87 -24.07 -23.35
N ASP A 43 -7.65 -24.65 -24.52
CA ASP A 43 -6.32 -24.72 -25.13
C ASP A 43 -5.81 -23.33 -25.55
N LEU A 44 -6.68 -22.47 -26.10
CA LEU A 44 -6.38 -21.07 -26.40
C LEU A 44 -6.02 -20.28 -25.14
N CYS A 45 -6.79 -20.43 -24.06
CA CYS A 45 -6.50 -19.79 -22.78
C CYS A 45 -5.17 -20.27 -22.19
N ALA A 46 -4.86 -21.57 -22.28
CA ALA A 46 -3.58 -22.12 -21.85
C ALA A 46 -2.40 -21.58 -22.69
N ALA A 47 -2.59 -21.40 -24.00
CA ALA A 47 -1.59 -20.75 -24.86
C ALA A 47 -1.39 -19.27 -24.48
N ALA A 48 -2.48 -18.52 -24.31
CA ALA A 48 -2.45 -17.12 -23.91
C ALA A 48 -1.78 -16.93 -22.53
N ALA A 49 -2.08 -17.81 -21.57
CA ALA A 49 -1.45 -17.79 -20.24
C ALA A 49 0.07 -18.00 -20.32
N ARG A 50 0.54 -18.90 -21.20
CA ARG A 50 1.96 -19.13 -21.42
C ARG A 50 2.66 -17.92 -22.02
N ASP A 51 2.09 -17.33 -23.06
CA ASP A 51 2.67 -16.15 -23.71
C ASP A 51 2.64 -14.94 -22.78
N ARG A 52 1.58 -14.82 -21.97
CA ARG A 52 1.49 -13.83 -20.90
C ARG A 52 2.58 -14.04 -19.84
N GLY A 53 2.86 -15.27 -19.43
CA GLY A 53 3.93 -15.61 -18.49
C GLY A 53 5.31 -15.21 -19.02
N LYS A 54 5.62 -15.51 -20.27
CA LYS A 54 6.87 -15.08 -20.92
C LYS A 54 7.02 -13.56 -20.91
N LYS A 55 5.98 -12.83 -21.33
CA LYS A 55 5.95 -11.36 -21.31
C LYS A 55 6.10 -10.80 -19.91
N LEU A 56 5.48 -11.42 -18.91
CA LEU A 56 5.64 -11.04 -17.50
C LEU A 56 7.10 -11.18 -17.06
N ALA A 57 7.75 -12.30 -17.38
CA ALA A 57 9.15 -12.53 -17.03
C ALA A 57 10.08 -11.46 -17.61
N ASP A 58 9.91 -11.14 -18.90
CA ASP A 58 10.69 -10.12 -19.58
C ASP A 58 10.45 -8.72 -18.97
N ARG A 59 9.18 -8.36 -18.73
CA ARG A 59 8.80 -7.05 -18.18
C ARG A 59 9.22 -6.86 -16.72
N ALA A 60 9.16 -7.93 -15.92
CA ALA A 60 9.70 -8.00 -14.56
C ALA A 60 11.22 -7.96 -14.53
N GLY A 61 11.88 -8.18 -15.67
CA GLY A 61 13.33 -8.23 -15.75
C GLY A 61 13.90 -9.46 -15.04
N LEU A 62 13.16 -10.57 -14.99
CA LEU A 62 13.63 -11.84 -14.42
C LEU A 62 14.96 -12.28 -15.05
N PRO A 63 15.16 -12.23 -16.39
CA PRO A 63 16.45 -12.55 -17.00
C PRO A 63 17.59 -11.64 -16.52
N GLU A 64 17.28 -10.41 -16.09
CA GLU A 64 18.24 -9.38 -15.69
C GLU A 64 18.42 -9.27 -14.17
N LEU A 65 17.80 -10.15 -13.37
CA LEU A 65 17.75 -10.02 -11.91
C LEU A 65 19.16 -9.89 -11.28
N GLN A 66 20.11 -10.71 -11.72
CA GLN A 66 21.50 -10.63 -11.23
C GLN A 66 22.17 -9.31 -11.60
N ASN A 67 21.85 -8.73 -12.76
CA ASN A 67 22.34 -7.42 -13.16
C ASN A 67 21.77 -6.32 -12.25
N TRP A 68 20.48 -6.37 -11.94
CA TRP A 68 19.83 -5.43 -11.01
C TRP A 68 20.43 -5.50 -9.60
N GLN A 69 20.66 -6.71 -9.08
CA GLN A 69 21.34 -6.88 -7.79
C GLN A 69 22.77 -6.29 -7.81
N ARG A 70 23.52 -6.46 -8.90
CA ARG A 70 24.86 -5.84 -9.07
C ARG A 70 24.77 -4.31 -9.11
N LYS A 71 23.82 -3.74 -9.85
CA LYS A 71 23.59 -2.28 -9.89
C LYS A 71 23.23 -1.74 -8.52
N PHE A 72 22.36 -2.43 -7.77
CA PHE A 72 22.01 -2.02 -6.42
C PHE A 72 23.22 -2.04 -5.47
N LYS A 73 24.05 -3.10 -5.49
CA LYS A 73 25.32 -3.13 -4.73
C LYS A 73 26.24 -1.95 -5.05
N LYS A 74 26.34 -1.56 -6.32
CA LYS A 74 27.12 -0.38 -6.75
C LYS A 74 26.56 0.91 -6.13
N VAL A 75 25.25 1.10 -6.13
CA VAL A 75 24.60 2.26 -5.48
C VAL A 75 24.91 2.30 -3.99
N ILE A 76 24.74 1.18 -3.27
CA ILE A 76 25.03 1.10 -1.82
C ILE A 76 26.51 1.46 -1.56
N ALA A 77 27.44 0.89 -2.33
CA ALA A 77 28.87 1.17 -2.19
C ALA A 77 29.21 2.63 -2.46
N GLN A 78 28.56 3.27 -3.45
CA GLN A 78 28.75 4.69 -3.74
C GLN A 78 28.21 5.56 -2.59
N GLN A 79 27.05 5.24 -2.03
CA GLN A 79 26.50 5.97 -0.89
C GLN A 79 27.37 5.85 0.37
N ALA A 80 28.02 4.69 0.57
CA ALA A 80 28.92 4.48 1.71
C ALA A 80 30.17 5.39 1.65
N LYS A 81 30.61 5.83 0.46
CA LYS A 81 31.75 6.76 0.33
C LYS A 81 31.48 8.13 0.96
N ASN A 82 30.22 8.50 1.14
CA ASN A 82 29.82 9.79 1.73
C ASN A 82 29.93 9.81 3.28
N GLY A 83 30.43 8.74 3.90
CA GLY A 83 30.59 8.61 5.35
C GLY A 83 29.33 8.13 6.07
N PHE A 84 29.51 7.67 7.32
CA PHE A 84 28.45 6.95 8.06
C PHE A 84 27.18 7.78 8.28
N LYS A 85 27.31 9.08 8.62
CA LYS A 85 26.16 9.96 8.88
C LYS A 85 25.27 10.10 7.63
N ALA A 86 25.88 10.34 6.47
CA ALA A 86 25.15 10.46 5.21
C ALA A 86 24.57 9.11 4.76
N PHE A 87 25.35 8.04 4.88
CA PHE A 87 24.90 6.68 4.56
C PHE A 87 23.70 6.25 5.41
N ARG A 88 23.73 6.56 6.72
CA ARG A 88 22.63 6.32 7.64
C ARG A 88 21.39 7.11 7.25
N LYS A 89 21.52 8.42 6.97
CA LYS A 89 20.40 9.26 6.51
C LYS A 89 19.76 8.68 5.23
N TRP A 90 20.57 8.20 4.29
CA TRP A 90 20.09 7.57 3.07
C TRP A 90 19.38 6.25 3.36
N ALA A 91 20.05 5.30 4.03
CA ALA A 91 19.53 3.95 4.24
C ALA A 91 18.31 3.88 5.19
N GLU A 92 18.20 4.81 6.15
CA GLU A 92 17.07 4.89 7.08
C GLU A 92 15.94 5.80 6.58
N GLY A 93 16.10 6.44 5.41
CA GLY A 93 15.03 7.23 4.78
C GLY A 93 14.02 6.36 4.03
N GLU A 94 12.81 6.88 3.81
CA GLU A 94 11.76 6.20 3.04
C GLU A 94 11.77 6.71 1.59
N ALA A 95 12.31 5.94 0.66
CA ALA A 95 12.46 6.36 -0.74
C ALA A 95 11.35 5.81 -1.65
N VAL A 96 10.88 4.59 -1.34
CA VAL A 96 9.88 3.88 -2.14
C VAL A 96 8.75 3.38 -1.24
N GLY A 97 7.50 3.53 -1.69
CA GLY A 97 6.34 2.93 -1.04
C GLY A 97 5.62 1.98 -1.98
N LEU A 98 5.40 0.74 -1.53
CA LEU A 98 4.63 -0.27 -2.26
C LEU A 98 3.25 -0.38 -1.63
N VAL A 99 2.19 -0.21 -2.42
CA VAL A 99 0.81 -0.23 -1.91
C VAL A 99 0.00 -1.35 -2.55
N ALA A 100 -0.44 -2.33 -1.76
CA ALA A 100 -1.37 -3.35 -2.22
C ALA A 100 -2.80 -2.79 -2.22
N THR A 101 -3.51 -2.90 -3.34
CA THR A 101 -4.92 -2.51 -3.45
C THR A 101 -5.77 -3.66 -3.97
N ALA A 102 -7.07 -3.64 -3.67
CA ALA A 102 -7.98 -4.70 -4.08
C ALA A 102 -8.31 -4.62 -5.58
N HIS A 103 -8.79 -5.73 -6.15
CA HIS A 103 -9.37 -5.74 -7.49
C HIS A 103 -10.70 -6.51 -7.49
N PRO A 104 -11.85 -5.81 -7.33
CA PRO A 104 -13.11 -6.49 -7.06
C PRO A 104 -13.75 -7.20 -8.26
N THR A 105 -13.32 -6.92 -9.50
CA THR A 105 -14.08 -7.34 -10.70
C THR A 105 -13.39 -8.29 -11.69
N PHE A 106 -12.06 -8.34 -11.75
CA PHE A 106 -11.30 -9.09 -12.78
C PHE A 106 -10.14 -9.89 -12.19
N ALA A 107 -10.37 -10.56 -11.06
CA ALA A 107 -9.37 -11.46 -10.50
C ALA A 107 -9.33 -12.76 -11.31
N MET A 108 -8.14 -13.15 -11.76
CA MET A 108 -7.93 -14.52 -12.26
C MET A 108 -8.27 -15.54 -11.17
N THR A 109 -8.66 -16.74 -11.58
CA THR A 109 -8.63 -17.91 -10.69
C THR A 109 -7.20 -18.22 -10.28
N ASP A 110 -7.03 -18.91 -9.15
CA ASP A 110 -5.69 -19.33 -8.69
C ASP A 110 -5.04 -20.27 -9.70
N ALA A 111 -5.82 -21.18 -10.31
CA ALA A 111 -5.33 -22.09 -11.35
C ALA A 111 -4.81 -21.37 -12.60
N MET A 112 -5.47 -20.29 -13.04
CA MET A 112 -5.00 -19.49 -14.17
C MET A 112 -3.74 -18.70 -13.81
N ARG A 113 -3.73 -18.06 -12.63
CA ARG A 113 -2.55 -17.37 -12.09
C ARG A 113 -1.35 -18.31 -12.05
N ASP A 114 -1.56 -19.51 -11.54
CA ASP A 114 -0.58 -20.58 -11.47
C ASP A 114 0.01 -20.94 -12.84
N HIS A 115 -0.81 -20.98 -13.89
CA HIS A 115 -0.34 -21.24 -15.25
C HIS A 115 0.54 -20.10 -15.79
N VAL A 116 0.12 -18.85 -15.55
CA VAL A 116 0.90 -17.66 -15.95
C VAL A 116 2.26 -17.66 -15.25
N LEU A 117 2.28 -17.89 -13.94
CA LEU A 117 3.51 -17.88 -13.15
C LEU A 117 4.45 -19.01 -13.52
N ALA A 118 3.94 -20.25 -13.64
CA ALA A 118 4.76 -21.39 -14.06
C ALA A 118 5.45 -21.11 -15.40
N ALA A 119 4.75 -20.49 -16.35
CA ALA A 119 5.34 -20.09 -17.62
C ALA A 119 6.37 -18.97 -17.48
N ALA A 120 6.17 -18.01 -16.55
CA ALA A 120 7.12 -16.93 -16.30
C ALA A 120 8.46 -17.42 -15.72
N ILE A 121 8.43 -18.40 -14.83
CA ILE A 121 9.65 -18.97 -14.22
C ILE A 121 10.20 -20.20 -14.95
N GLY A 122 9.64 -20.54 -16.12
CA GLY A 122 10.12 -21.63 -16.96
C GLY A 122 9.84 -23.04 -16.42
N LEU A 123 8.85 -23.21 -15.53
CA LEU A 123 8.42 -24.52 -15.06
C LEU A 123 7.66 -25.30 -16.16
N PRO A 124 7.73 -26.65 -16.15
CA PRO A 124 7.04 -27.48 -17.14
C PRO A 124 5.52 -27.28 -17.09
N LYS A 125 4.85 -27.67 -18.19
CA LYS A 125 3.38 -27.56 -18.35
C LYS A 125 2.66 -28.13 -17.12
N ARG A 126 1.88 -27.28 -16.43
CA ARG A 126 0.89 -27.71 -15.43
C ARG A 126 -0.25 -28.49 -16.12
N LYS A 127 -1.07 -29.22 -15.33
CA LYS A 127 -2.22 -29.99 -15.81
C LYS A 127 -3.11 -29.15 -16.73
N LYS A 128 -3.79 -29.79 -17.70
CA LYS A 128 -4.73 -29.11 -18.61
C LYS A 128 -5.70 -28.23 -17.80
N LEU A 129 -5.83 -26.95 -18.18
CA LEU A 129 -6.87 -26.09 -17.62
C LEU A 129 -8.24 -26.72 -17.94
N SER A 130 -9.24 -26.48 -17.11
CA SER A 130 -10.65 -26.71 -17.44
C SER A 130 -11.36 -25.36 -17.56
N ALA A 131 -12.58 -25.30 -18.12
CA ALA A 131 -13.34 -24.04 -18.15
C ALA A 131 -13.54 -23.46 -16.74
N ALA A 132 -13.85 -24.32 -15.75
CA ALA A 132 -13.98 -23.93 -14.35
C ALA A 132 -12.67 -23.41 -13.72
N ALA A 133 -11.51 -23.82 -14.26
CA ALA A 133 -10.22 -23.31 -13.84
C ALA A 133 -9.86 -21.96 -14.48
N ILE A 134 -10.63 -21.48 -15.46
CA ILE A 134 -10.38 -20.22 -16.19
C ILE A 134 -11.29 -19.11 -15.66
N ILE A 135 -12.58 -19.40 -15.50
CA ILE A 135 -13.61 -18.41 -15.16
C ILE A 135 -14.00 -18.57 -13.69
N ARG A 136 -14.01 -17.46 -12.93
CA ARG A 136 -14.59 -17.44 -11.58
C ARG A 136 -16.11 -17.47 -11.69
N GLN A 137 -16.74 -18.40 -10.97
CA GLN A 137 -18.21 -18.48 -10.88
C GLN A 137 -18.79 -17.35 -10.04
N GLU A 138 -18.05 -16.92 -9.01
CA GLU A 138 -18.45 -15.84 -8.10
C GLU A 138 -17.37 -14.75 -8.03
N PRO A 139 -17.77 -13.48 -7.86
CA PRO A 139 -16.84 -12.40 -7.54
C PRO A 139 -16.04 -12.70 -6.26
N PRO A 140 -14.79 -12.21 -6.16
CA PRO A 140 -14.01 -12.35 -4.92
C PRO A 140 -14.70 -11.64 -3.75
N ARG A 141 -14.70 -12.26 -2.57
CA ARG A 141 -15.14 -11.62 -1.32
C ARG A 141 -13.98 -10.86 -0.70
N LEU A 142 -14.27 -9.99 0.27
CA LEU A 142 -13.25 -9.25 1.01
C LEU A 142 -12.14 -10.16 1.58
N ARG A 143 -12.49 -11.31 2.15
CA ARG A 143 -11.51 -12.28 2.67
C ARG A 143 -10.58 -12.84 1.58
N ASP A 144 -11.11 -13.03 0.38
CA ASP A 144 -10.35 -13.54 -0.75
C ASP A 144 -9.39 -12.44 -1.27
N GLU A 145 -9.87 -11.19 -1.34
CA GLU A 145 -9.04 -10.01 -1.66
C GLU A 145 -7.92 -9.80 -0.63
N HIS A 146 -8.24 -9.92 0.66
CA HIS A 146 -7.28 -9.74 1.75
C HIS A 146 -6.23 -10.84 1.75
N ALA A 147 -6.63 -12.11 1.65
CA ALA A 147 -5.69 -13.23 1.59
C ALA A 147 -4.69 -13.08 0.42
N ASP A 148 -5.18 -12.66 -0.76
CA ASP A 148 -4.34 -12.39 -1.92
C ASP A 148 -3.34 -11.24 -1.66
N ALA A 149 -3.81 -10.16 -1.03
CA ALA A 149 -2.95 -9.05 -0.63
C ALA A 149 -1.91 -9.46 0.41
N GLN A 150 -2.26 -10.29 1.40
CA GLN A 150 -1.32 -10.75 2.42
C GLN A 150 -0.20 -11.62 1.82
N ALA A 151 -0.52 -12.48 0.84
CA ALA A 151 0.48 -13.25 0.12
C ALA A 151 1.47 -12.33 -0.63
N CYS A 152 0.95 -11.35 -1.36
CA CYS A 152 1.76 -10.34 -2.04
C CYS A 152 2.65 -9.53 -1.07
N ILE A 153 2.09 -9.07 0.04
CA ILE A 153 2.80 -8.30 1.08
C ILE A 153 3.91 -9.13 1.75
N ALA A 154 3.68 -10.44 1.96
CA ALA A 154 4.70 -11.33 2.50
C ALA A 154 5.94 -11.38 1.60
N THR A 155 5.76 -11.58 0.29
CA THR A 155 6.85 -11.56 -0.68
C THR A 155 7.53 -10.20 -0.76
N MET A 156 6.77 -9.08 -0.72
CA MET A 156 7.35 -7.74 -0.64
C MET A 156 8.33 -7.63 0.55
N HIS A 157 7.91 -8.09 1.73
CA HIS A 157 8.74 -8.04 2.92
C HIS A 157 9.99 -8.90 2.86
N GLU A 158 9.90 -10.11 2.30
CA GLU A 158 11.07 -10.96 2.09
C GLU A 158 12.11 -10.29 1.18
N VAL A 159 11.67 -9.74 0.05
CA VAL A 159 12.56 -9.06 -0.89
C VAL A 159 13.19 -7.82 -0.26
N ILE A 160 12.44 -7.05 0.52
CA ILE A 160 12.97 -5.89 1.26
C ILE A 160 14.01 -6.34 2.29
N ASP A 161 13.78 -7.46 3.00
CA ASP A 161 14.76 -7.99 3.96
C ASP A 161 16.08 -8.41 3.27
N ARG A 162 16.00 -9.00 2.07
CA ARG A 162 17.18 -9.31 1.24
C ARG A 162 17.94 -8.03 0.84
N ALA A 163 17.22 -6.98 0.44
CA ALA A 163 17.81 -5.68 0.14
C ALA A 163 18.47 -5.06 1.37
N ASN A 164 17.81 -5.10 2.53
CA ASN A 164 18.36 -4.63 3.81
C ASN A 164 19.61 -5.40 4.23
N ALA A 165 19.65 -6.72 3.97
CA ALA A 165 20.84 -7.53 4.20
C ALA A 165 22.05 -7.05 3.38
N MET A 166 21.83 -6.64 2.12
CA MET A 166 22.88 -6.09 1.26
C MET A 166 23.40 -4.73 1.77
N ILE A 167 22.49 -3.86 2.24
CA ILE A 167 22.84 -2.56 2.83
C ILE A 167 23.68 -2.75 4.09
N LEU A 168 23.22 -3.61 5.01
CA LEU A 168 23.94 -3.93 6.24
C LEU A 168 25.31 -4.55 5.96
N ALA A 169 25.44 -5.35 4.88
CA ALA A 169 26.71 -6.01 4.56
C ALA A 169 27.75 -4.98 4.10
N GLN A 170 27.34 -4.04 3.25
CA GLN A 170 28.20 -2.92 2.86
C GLN A 170 28.51 -2.01 4.06
N ALA A 171 27.54 -1.79 4.96
CA ALA A 171 27.74 -1.00 6.17
C ALA A 171 28.78 -1.64 7.10
N ALA A 172 28.71 -2.96 7.32
CA ALA A 172 29.68 -3.69 8.13
C ALA A 172 31.10 -3.59 7.57
N LYS A 173 31.26 -3.64 6.24
CA LYS A 173 32.55 -3.46 5.55
C LYS A 173 33.09 -2.04 5.69
N SER A 174 32.23 -1.03 5.50
CA SER A 174 32.65 0.37 5.41
C SER A 174 32.76 1.06 6.78
N PHE A 175 31.97 0.61 7.75
CA PHE A 175 31.78 1.23 9.07
C PHE A 175 31.77 0.17 10.20
N PRO A 176 32.83 -0.63 10.36
CA PRO A 176 32.84 -1.81 11.24
C PRO A 176 32.53 -1.50 12.71
N ARG A 177 32.76 -0.26 13.16
CA ARG A 177 32.46 0.20 14.54
C ARG A 177 31.05 0.78 14.73
N GLN A 178 30.31 1.08 13.66
CA GLN A 178 29.06 1.85 13.74
C GLN A 178 27.88 1.18 13.04
N TRP A 179 28.10 0.22 12.15
CA TRP A 179 27.05 -0.41 11.34
C TRP A 179 25.89 -1.01 12.13
N HIS A 180 26.12 -1.45 13.38
CA HIS A 180 25.07 -1.96 14.26
C HIS A 180 24.05 -0.90 14.72
N GLN A 181 24.33 0.38 14.50
CA GLN A 181 23.41 1.48 14.78
C GLN A 181 22.39 1.68 13.65
N LEU A 182 22.59 1.03 12.49
CA LEU A 182 21.79 1.21 11.29
C LEU A 182 20.49 0.40 11.31
N THR A 183 19.37 1.01 10.94
CA THR A 183 18.06 0.35 10.78
C THR A 183 17.46 0.70 9.41
N PRO A 184 17.86 0.00 8.33
CA PRO A 184 17.46 0.35 6.96
C PRO A 184 15.94 0.33 6.74
N GLN A 185 15.41 1.33 6.04
CA GLN A 185 13.97 1.58 5.84
C GLN A 185 13.63 2.15 4.45
N LEU A 186 14.50 1.93 3.44
CA LEU A 186 14.33 2.48 2.08
C LEU A 186 12.98 2.21 1.44
N VAL A 187 12.34 1.09 1.79
CA VAL A 187 11.08 0.64 1.20
C VAL A 187 10.03 0.43 2.29
N THR A 188 8.87 1.06 2.11
CA THR A 188 7.68 0.91 2.96
C THR A 188 6.62 0.07 2.23
N VAL A 189 5.72 -0.55 3.00
CA VAL A 189 4.60 -1.33 2.47
C VAL A 189 3.32 -0.86 3.12
N ALA A 190 2.28 -0.67 2.31
CA ALA A 190 0.95 -0.27 2.75
C ALA A 190 -0.15 -1.10 2.06
N SER A 191 -1.35 -1.10 2.61
CA SER A 191 -2.52 -1.78 2.05
C SER A 191 -3.78 -0.93 2.14
N TRP A 192 -4.62 -1.03 1.11
CA TRP A 192 -6.00 -0.50 1.07
C TRP A 192 -7.04 -1.59 1.35
N VAL A 193 -6.64 -2.86 1.28
CA VAL A 193 -7.58 -3.99 1.24
C VAL A 193 -8.22 -4.20 2.61
N GLY A 194 -9.54 -3.99 2.70
CA GLY A 194 -10.29 -4.00 3.95
C GLY A 194 -10.40 -2.65 4.67
N TYR A 195 -9.90 -1.59 4.05
CA TYR A 195 -9.75 -0.26 4.67
C TYR A 195 -10.29 0.89 3.79
N ASP A 196 -10.29 0.69 2.48
CA ASP A 196 -10.89 1.61 1.52
C ASP A 196 -12.42 1.42 1.46
N LEU A 197 -13.16 2.42 1.94
CA LEU A 197 -14.62 2.42 1.96
C LEU A 197 -15.25 3.23 0.81
N ASP A 198 -14.43 3.88 -0.03
CA ASP A 198 -14.95 4.73 -1.09
C ASP A 198 -15.62 3.86 -2.18
N GLY A 199 -16.94 4.02 -2.31
CA GLY A 199 -17.78 3.19 -3.18
C GLY A 199 -18.08 1.77 -2.67
N ARG A 200 -17.64 1.39 -1.45
CA ARG A 200 -17.84 0.06 -0.86
C ARG A 200 -18.81 0.14 0.32
N ARG A 201 -19.88 -0.67 0.29
CA ARG A 201 -20.86 -0.79 1.39
C ARG A 201 -20.83 -2.16 2.08
N ASP A 202 -20.09 -3.10 1.50
CA ASP A 202 -19.93 -4.47 1.95
C ASP A 202 -18.92 -4.60 3.10
N ILE A 203 -18.06 -3.59 3.32
CA ILE A 203 -17.05 -3.60 4.37
C ILE A 203 -17.60 -2.87 5.61
N GLN A 204 -17.76 -3.61 6.71
CA GLN A 204 -18.13 -3.02 8.00
C GLN A 204 -16.88 -2.58 8.79
N TRP A 205 -17.07 -1.68 9.75
CA TRP A 205 -15.95 -1.25 10.62
C TRP A 205 -15.38 -2.42 11.42
N SER A 206 -16.22 -3.39 11.78
CA SER A 206 -15.86 -4.60 12.50
C SER A 206 -14.96 -5.50 11.68
N ASP A 207 -15.19 -5.61 10.36
CA ASP A 207 -14.31 -6.33 9.44
C ASP A 207 -12.91 -5.70 9.43
N THR A 208 -12.84 -4.37 9.37
CA THR A 208 -11.57 -3.64 9.40
C THR A 208 -10.77 -3.90 10.69
N ILE A 209 -11.43 -3.90 11.86
CA ILE A 209 -10.77 -4.22 13.13
C ILE A 209 -10.31 -5.68 13.15
N ARG A 210 -11.17 -6.62 12.73
CA ARG A 210 -10.84 -8.06 12.67
C ARG A 210 -9.61 -8.29 11.80
N LEU A 211 -9.59 -7.75 10.58
CA LEU A 211 -8.44 -7.85 9.68
C LEU A 211 -7.16 -7.28 10.32
N LYS A 212 -7.26 -6.16 11.05
CA LYS A 212 -6.08 -5.58 11.73
C LYS A 212 -5.56 -6.46 12.86
N ILE A 213 -6.45 -7.14 13.59
CA ILE A 213 -6.06 -8.11 14.64
C ILE A 213 -5.46 -9.36 14.00
N ASP A 214 -6.04 -9.88 12.91
CA ASP A 214 -5.51 -11.01 12.14
C ASP A 214 -4.08 -10.73 11.65
N GLU A 215 -3.86 -9.54 11.10
CA GLU A 215 -2.53 -9.06 10.69
C GLU A 215 -1.55 -9.01 11.86
N LYS A 216 -2.02 -8.59 13.06
CA LYS A 216 -1.20 -8.53 14.26
C LYS A 216 -0.80 -9.92 14.76
N VAL A 217 -1.73 -10.86 14.78
CA VAL A 217 -1.44 -12.27 15.12
C VAL A 217 -0.42 -12.84 14.14
N ALA A 218 -0.65 -12.69 12.83
CA ALA A 218 0.27 -13.16 11.80
C ALA A 218 1.67 -12.54 11.96
N LYS A 219 1.74 -11.25 12.28
CA LYS A 219 3.02 -10.54 12.44
C LYS A 219 3.78 -10.93 13.70
N LEU A 220 3.10 -11.10 14.82
CA LEU A 220 3.71 -11.57 16.06
C LEU A 220 4.22 -13.01 15.92
N ALA A 221 3.47 -13.87 15.22
CA ALA A 221 3.92 -15.23 14.89
C ALA A 221 5.19 -15.22 14.01
N ASP A 222 5.22 -14.37 12.98
CA ASP A 222 6.40 -14.17 12.12
C ASP A 222 7.63 -13.68 12.92
N TYR A 223 7.44 -12.74 13.85
CA TYR A 223 8.51 -12.27 14.73
C TYR A 223 9.07 -13.36 15.63
N CYS A 224 8.19 -14.17 16.25
CA CYS A 224 8.58 -15.34 17.04
C CYS A 224 9.41 -16.31 16.19
N ALA A 225 8.88 -16.71 15.03
CA ALA A 225 9.53 -17.67 14.14
C ALA A 225 10.91 -17.18 13.68
N LYS A 226 11.04 -15.90 13.28
CA LYS A 226 12.34 -15.31 12.91
C LYS A 226 13.31 -15.27 14.11
N GLY A 227 12.84 -14.93 15.30
CA GLY A 227 13.64 -14.94 16.53
C GLY A 227 14.16 -16.35 16.86
N GLU A 228 13.28 -17.35 16.82
CA GLU A 228 13.59 -18.75 17.06
C GLU A 228 14.58 -19.31 16.03
N ALA A 229 14.40 -18.99 14.75
CA ALA A 229 15.35 -19.39 13.70
C ALA A 229 16.75 -18.79 13.89
N ILE A 230 16.85 -17.57 14.45
CA ILE A 230 18.15 -16.99 14.83
C ILE A 230 18.73 -17.75 16.03
N ALA A 231 17.93 -17.99 17.07
CA ALA A 231 18.36 -18.67 18.27
C ALA A 231 18.82 -20.11 18.01
N ALA A 232 18.14 -20.84 17.14
CA ALA A 232 18.50 -22.21 16.74
C ALA A 232 19.85 -22.31 16.03
N SER A 233 20.36 -21.19 15.49
CA SER A 233 21.70 -21.15 14.87
C SER A 233 22.84 -20.84 15.84
N GLU A 234 22.54 -20.69 17.13
CA GLU A 234 23.51 -20.42 18.20
C GLU A 234 23.57 -21.57 19.19
N THR A 235 24.77 -21.93 19.67
CA THR A 235 24.91 -22.86 20.79
C THR A 235 24.45 -22.25 22.12
N ALA A 236 24.62 -20.94 22.26
CA ALA A 236 24.15 -20.15 23.41
C ALA A 236 23.60 -18.81 22.91
N PRO A 237 22.28 -18.69 22.67
CA PRO A 237 21.69 -17.46 22.14
C PRO A 237 21.85 -16.29 23.12
N PRO A 238 22.00 -15.04 22.63
CA PRO A 238 22.01 -13.86 23.49
C PRO A 238 20.77 -13.79 24.38
N LYS A 239 20.93 -13.43 25.67
CA LYS A 239 19.81 -13.30 26.60
C LYS A 239 18.70 -12.37 26.06
N GLY A 240 19.08 -11.26 25.44
CA GLY A 240 18.11 -10.34 24.83
C GLY A 240 17.26 -10.97 23.71
N LEU A 241 17.79 -11.98 23.01
CA LEU A 241 17.04 -12.73 21.99
C LEU A 241 16.06 -13.70 22.65
N VAL A 242 16.48 -14.37 23.72
CA VAL A 242 15.60 -15.25 24.51
C VAL A 242 14.45 -14.44 25.12
N ASP A 243 14.76 -13.28 25.72
CA ASP A 243 13.77 -12.37 26.29
C ASP A 243 12.80 -11.85 25.20
N PHE A 244 13.31 -11.52 24.02
CA PHE A 244 12.50 -11.12 22.87
C PHE A 244 11.49 -12.21 22.47
N ILE A 245 11.96 -13.45 22.29
CA ILE A 245 11.09 -14.58 21.90
C ILE A 245 10.02 -14.82 22.97
N ALA A 246 10.39 -14.83 24.25
CA ALA A 246 9.44 -15.02 25.35
C ALA A 246 8.37 -13.94 25.39
N GLN A 247 8.76 -12.66 25.23
CA GLN A 247 7.83 -11.54 25.20
C GLN A 247 6.92 -11.59 23.96
N ALA A 248 7.47 -11.92 22.79
CA ALA A 248 6.71 -12.03 21.55
C ALA A 248 5.68 -13.17 21.60
N ARG A 249 6.04 -14.34 22.17
CA ARG A 249 5.10 -15.46 22.38
C ARG A 249 3.95 -15.08 23.32
N LYS A 250 4.24 -14.34 24.39
CA LYS A 250 3.21 -13.84 25.30
C LYS A 250 2.28 -12.85 24.59
N ALA A 251 2.84 -11.90 23.83
CA ALA A 251 2.05 -10.95 23.05
C ALA A 251 1.18 -11.64 21.99
N LEU A 252 1.72 -12.68 21.32
CA LEU A 252 1.00 -13.50 20.35
C LEU A 252 -0.21 -14.20 20.97
N SER A 253 -0.03 -14.86 22.12
CA SER A 253 -1.12 -15.54 22.82
C SER A 253 -2.24 -14.59 23.24
N ILE A 254 -1.89 -13.37 23.66
CA ILE A 254 -2.89 -12.32 23.97
C ILE A 254 -3.64 -11.90 22.70
N ALA A 255 -2.92 -11.64 21.61
CA ALA A 255 -3.52 -11.24 20.34
C ALA A 255 -4.42 -12.34 19.74
N GLN A 256 -4.11 -13.62 19.97
CA GLN A 256 -4.96 -14.75 19.56
C GLN A 256 -6.29 -14.79 20.32
N ALA A 257 -6.29 -14.51 21.63
CA ALA A 257 -7.55 -14.39 22.38
C ALA A 257 -8.39 -13.20 21.88
N GLU A 258 -7.75 -12.07 21.56
CA GLU A 258 -8.41 -10.91 20.94
C GLU A 258 -8.98 -11.26 19.56
N GLN A 259 -8.24 -12.02 18.75
CA GLN A 259 -8.68 -12.50 17.45
C GLN A 259 -9.92 -13.38 17.56
N GLU A 260 -9.91 -14.34 18.48
CA GLU A 260 -11.06 -15.24 18.74
C GLU A 260 -12.31 -14.43 19.12
N ALA A 261 -12.18 -13.46 20.03
CA ALA A 261 -13.30 -12.61 20.43
C ALA A 261 -13.87 -11.76 19.27
N PHE A 262 -13.02 -11.25 18.38
CA PHE A 262 -13.46 -10.47 17.21
C PHE A 262 -13.91 -11.35 16.01
N ALA A 263 -13.70 -12.66 16.07
CA ALA A 263 -14.20 -13.62 15.08
C ALA A 263 -15.69 -13.97 15.30
N GLU A 264 -16.22 -13.73 16.50
CA GLU A 264 -17.63 -13.89 16.84
C GLU A 264 -18.55 -12.93 16.05
N ASP A 265 -19.86 -13.19 16.10
CA ASP A 265 -20.87 -12.31 15.51
C ASP A 265 -21.01 -11.01 16.34
N LEU A 266 -20.34 -9.96 15.88
CA LEU A 266 -20.34 -8.64 16.52
C LEU A 266 -21.61 -7.82 16.27
N SER A 267 -22.61 -8.36 15.55
CA SER A 267 -23.94 -7.75 15.50
C SER A 267 -24.73 -7.96 16.80
N ARG A 268 -24.24 -8.86 17.66
CA ARG A 268 -24.78 -9.09 19.01
C ARG A 268 -24.06 -8.18 20.01
N ASP A 269 -24.83 -7.35 20.72
CA ASP A 269 -24.31 -6.39 21.70
C ASP A 269 -23.39 -7.02 22.76
N ASP A 270 -23.74 -8.20 23.26
CA ASP A 270 -22.93 -8.92 24.27
C ASP A 270 -21.55 -9.33 23.71
N ASN A 271 -21.50 -9.81 22.47
CA ASN A 271 -20.25 -10.21 21.81
C ASN A 271 -19.37 -8.99 21.55
N LEU A 272 -19.96 -7.89 21.06
CA LEU A 272 -19.26 -6.63 20.85
C LEU A 272 -18.69 -6.07 22.16
N ALA A 273 -19.50 -6.05 23.23
CA ALA A 273 -19.06 -5.57 24.53
C ALA A 273 -17.90 -6.41 25.07
N ALA A 274 -18.00 -7.74 25.02
CA ALA A 274 -16.93 -8.65 25.48
C ALA A 274 -15.64 -8.48 24.66
N ALA A 275 -15.73 -8.40 23.33
CA ALA A 275 -14.57 -8.19 22.47
C ALA A 275 -13.91 -6.83 22.71
N ALA A 276 -14.71 -5.76 22.81
CA ALA A 276 -14.23 -4.43 23.12
C ALA A 276 -13.58 -4.36 24.51
N GLU A 277 -14.19 -4.97 25.53
CA GLU A 277 -13.62 -5.03 26.88
C GLU A 277 -12.29 -5.76 26.90
N LEU A 278 -12.19 -6.92 26.24
CA LEU A 278 -10.95 -7.68 26.13
C LEU A 278 -9.83 -6.85 25.49
N LEU A 279 -10.11 -6.18 24.37
CA LEU A 279 -9.13 -5.40 23.63
C LEU A 279 -8.72 -4.10 24.34
N THR A 280 -9.62 -3.49 25.12
CA THR A 280 -9.38 -2.21 25.81
C THR A 280 -8.81 -2.37 27.22
N THR A 281 -9.05 -3.49 27.89
CA THR A 281 -8.55 -3.76 29.24
C THR A 281 -7.04 -3.91 29.24
N PRO A 282 -6.28 -3.16 30.07
CA PRO A 282 -4.83 -3.27 30.12
C PRO A 282 -4.37 -4.67 30.54
N GLN A 283 -3.57 -5.33 29.71
CA GLN A 283 -3.02 -6.65 30.00
C GLN A 283 -1.49 -6.64 29.95
N SER A 284 -0.85 -7.13 31.02
CA SER A 284 0.61 -7.25 31.08
C SER A 284 1.13 -8.19 30.01
N GLY A 285 1.98 -7.68 29.12
CA GLY A 285 2.54 -8.43 27.99
C GLY A 285 1.89 -8.14 26.64
N ARG A 286 0.76 -7.40 26.60
CA ARG A 286 0.21 -6.89 25.34
C ARG A 286 1.21 -5.92 24.71
N TRP A 287 1.49 -6.12 23.43
CA TRP A 287 2.24 -5.14 22.64
C TRP A 287 1.26 -4.20 21.93
N LEU A 288 1.49 -2.90 22.09
CA LEU A 288 0.77 -1.82 21.40
C LEU A 288 1.69 -1.00 20.48
N ASP A 289 3.00 -1.22 20.59
CA ASP A 289 4.06 -0.66 19.78
C ASP A 289 5.20 -1.67 19.64
N SER A 290 6.20 -1.33 18.83
CA SER A 290 7.43 -2.09 18.65
C SER A 290 8.46 -1.84 19.77
N ALA A 291 8.21 -0.96 20.75
CA ALA A 291 9.24 -0.57 21.72
C ALA A 291 9.74 -1.75 22.60
N PRO A 292 8.87 -2.65 23.12
CA PRO A 292 9.32 -3.85 23.84
C PRO A 292 10.24 -4.72 22.98
N ALA A 293 9.83 -4.99 21.73
CA ALA A 293 10.60 -5.77 20.77
C ALA A 293 11.99 -5.16 20.52
N LEU A 294 12.02 -3.87 20.19
CA LEU A 294 13.25 -3.15 19.87
C LEU A 294 14.18 -3.07 21.08
N LYS A 295 13.65 -2.93 22.30
CA LYS A 295 14.45 -2.94 23.53
C LYS A 295 15.17 -4.27 23.71
N ALA A 296 14.46 -5.39 23.60
CA ALA A 296 15.03 -6.73 23.74
C ALA A 296 16.02 -7.06 22.61
N LEU A 297 15.68 -6.75 21.36
CA LEU A 297 16.57 -6.95 20.21
C LEU A 297 17.83 -6.09 20.26
N ASN A 298 17.74 -4.84 20.72
CA ASN A 298 18.92 -3.99 20.89
C ASN A 298 19.86 -4.55 21.97
N ALA A 299 19.33 -5.17 23.02
CA ALA A 299 20.15 -5.90 23.99
C ALA A 299 20.81 -7.14 23.34
N ALA A 300 20.05 -7.92 22.54
CA ALA A 300 20.58 -9.06 21.80
C ALA A 300 21.71 -8.66 20.84
N ILE A 301 21.54 -7.56 20.10
CA ILE A 301 22.55 -7.03 19.16
C ILE A 301 23.83 -6.64 19.90
N LYS A 302 23.74 -6.04 21.09
CA LYS A 302 24.92 -5.70 21.91
C LYS A 302 25.64 -6.94 22.42
N GLN A 303 24.89 -7.97 22.81
CA GLN A 303 25.41 -9.23 23.37
C GLN A 303 25.95 -10.19 22.31
N ALA A 304 25.48 -10.10 21.07
CA ALA A 304 25.88 -10.99 19.98
C ALA A 304 27.38 -10.86 19.67
N LYS A 305 28.11 -11.98 19.86
CA LYS A 305 29.55 -12.09 19.57
C LYS A 305 29.83 -12.29 18.09
N GLN A 306 29.05 -13.14 17.42
CA GLN A 306 29.25 -13.43 16.00
C GLN A 306 28.65 -12.34 15.10
N SER A 307 29.40 -11.94 14.07
CA SER A 307 28.94 -10.94 13.09
C SER A 307 27.68 -11.41 12.34
N LYS A 308 27.61 -12.70 11.99
CA LYS A 308 26.46 -13.30 11.29
C LYS A 308 25.15 -13.16 12.07
N THR A 309 25.17 -13.44 13.38
CA THR A 309 24.03 -13.32 14.29
C THR A 309 23.60 -11.87 14.43
N LYS A 310 24.58 -10.97 14.61
CA LYS A 310 24.34 -9.52 14.67
C LYS A 310 23.64 -9.02 13.40
N HIS A 311 24.06 -9.53 12.25
CA HIS A 311 23.44 -9.23 10.95
C HIS A 311 21.97 -9.66 10.89
N LYS A 312 21.66 -10.90 11.27
CA LYS A 312 20.28 -11.41 11.31
C LYS A 312 19.41 -10.61 12.28
N LEU A 313 19.93 -10.25 13.45
CA LEU A 313 19.21 -9.43 14.43
C LEU A 313 18.93 -8.02 13.91
N LEU A 314 19.85 -7.42 13.15
CA LEU A 314 19.66 -6.10 12.54
C LEU A 314 18.62 -6.13 11.41
N ILE A 315 18.57 -7.21 10.63
CA ILE A 315 17.50 -7.45 9.65
C ILE A 315 16.16 -7.56 10.37
N LEU A 316 16.05 -8.37 11.42
CA LEU A 316 14.83 -8.49 12.21
C LEU A 316 14.41 -7.15 12.83
N ARG A 317 15.36 -6.34 13.32
CA ARG A 317 15.07 -4.99 13.84
C ARG A 317 14.49 -4.08 12.75
N ALA A 318 15.09 -4.07 11.56
CA ALA A 318 14.60 -3.29 10.42
C ALA A 318 13.21 -3.76 9.96
N HIS A 319 13.01 -5.07 9.94
CA HIS A 319 11.75 -5.71 9.61
C HIS A 319 10.63 -5.30 10.58
N ILE A 320 10.86 -5.40 11.89
CA ILE A 320 9.90 -4.94 12.92
C ILE A 320 9.62 -3.45 12.78
N LYS A 321 10.65 -2.63 12.54
CA LYS A 321 10.46 -1.18 12.44
C LYS A 321 9.60 -0.77 11.24
N ARG A 322 9.68 -1.54 10.15
CA ARG A 322 8.87 -1.33 8.93
C ARG A 322 7.42 -1.77 9.11
N CYS A 323 7.18 -2.87 9.80
CA CYS A 323 5.87 -3.53 9.89
C CYS A 323 5.06 -3.10 11.14
N GLY A 324 5.71 -2.78 12.25
CA GLY A 324 5.03 -2.44 13.50
C GLY A 324 4.38 -3.68 14.09
N LEU A 325 3.08 -3.60 14.37
CA LEU A 325 2.27 -4.73 14.83
C LEU A 325 1.26 -5.17 13.77
N GLY A 326 1.40 -4.76 12.50
CA GLY A 326 0.60 -5.28 11.40
C GLY A 326 1.47 -5.73 10.23
N THR A 327 0.83 -6.26 9.18
CA THR A 327 1.55 -6.68 7.98
C THR A 327 1.83 -5.52 7.03
N ALA A 328 1.04 -4.45 7.05
CA ALA A 328 1.29 -3.26 6.25
C ALA A 328 0.79 -1.98 6.95
N ARG A 329 1.28 -0.82 6.50
CA ARG A 329 0.71 0.49 6.87
C ARG A 329 -0.72 0.61 6.34
N LEU A 330 -1.54 1.29 7.12
CA LEU A 330 -2.96 1.45 6.84
C LEU A 330 -3.21 2.69 5.99
N HIS A 331 -3.92 2.52 4.87
CA HIS A 331 -4.46 3.62 4.09
C HIS A 331 -5.98 3.62 4.22
N LEU A 332 -6.53 4.71 4.76
CA LEU A 332 -7.96 4.98 4.84
C LEU A 332 -8.33 5.95 3.73
N ARG A 333 -9.46 5.76 3.06
CA ARG A 333 -9.92 6.63 1.97
C ARG A 333 -11.36 7.06 2.18
N VAL A 334 -11.60 8.35 1.96
CA VAL A 334 -12.91 9.02 1.94
C VAL A 334 -13.00 9.96 0.74
N ASN A 335 -14.19 10.40 0.39
CA ASN A 335 -14.41 11.43 -0.62
C ASN A 335 -14.48 12.84 -0.01
N ALA A 336 -13.99 13.85 -0.75
CA ALA A 336 -14.02 15.27 -0.38
C ALA A 336 -15.40 15.75 0.14
N GLN A 337 -16.48 15.34 -0.49
CA GLN A 337 -17.83 15.73 -0.11
C GLN A 337 -18.22 15.15 1.26
N GLN A 338 -17.76 13.95 1.60
CA GLN A 338 -17.98 13.36 2.92
C GLN A 338 -17.25 14.17 4.01
N VAL A 339 -16.04 14.68 3.72
CA VAL A 339 -15.28 15.54 4.64
C VAL A 339 -16.01 16.86 4.90
N LEU A 340 -16.54 17.50 3.85
CA LEU A 340 -17.32 18.73 3.97
C LEU A 340 -18.61 18.53 4.76
N THR A 341 -19.27 17.38 4.60
CA THR A 341 -20.45 17.04 5.40
C THR A 341 -20.09 16.82 6.87
N ALA A 342 -19.00 16.10 7.15
CA ALA A 342 -18.56 15.80 8.51
C ALA A 342 -18.15 17.06 9.30
N ILE A 343 -17.39 17.98 8.67
CA ILE A 343 -17.03 19.25 9.32
C ILE A 343 -18.24 20.18 9.50
N GLY A 344 -19.30 19.99 8.70
CA GLY A 344 -20.59 20.67 8.80
C GLY A 344 -21.24 20.60 10.18
N ALA A 345 -21.03 19.48 10.90
CA ALA A 345 -21.52 19.29 12.26
C ALA A 345 -20.82 20.19 13.30
N HIS A 346 -19.63 20.70 12.97
CA HIS A 346 -18.85 21.59 13.84
C HIS A 346 -18.91 23.06 13.41
N MET A 347 -19.11 23.31 12.11
CA MET A 347 -19.28 24.65 11.57
C MET A 347 -20.14 24.64 10.29
N PRO A 348 -21.05 25.60 10.09
CA PRO A 348 -21.89 25.65 8.90
C PRO A 348 -21.07 25.80 7.60
N VAL A 349 -21.36 24.91 6.63
CA VAL A 349 -20.77 24.92 5.28
C VAL A 349 -21.85 25.33 4.28
N THR A 350 -21.67 26.48 3.62
CA THR A 350 -22.62 26.99 2.61
C THR A 350 -22.40 26.34 1.24
N GLY A 351 -23.30 26.60 0.29
CA GLY A 351 -23.11 26.19 -1.12
C GLY A 351 -21.84 26.77 -1.73
N ASP A 352 -21.59 28.07 -1.53
CA ASP A 352 -20.38 28.75 -2.01
C ASP A 352 -19.10 28.17 -1.39
N ASP A 353 -19.17 27.75 -0.13
CA ASP A 353 -18.05 27.13 0.55
C ASP A 353 -17.63 25.78 -0.07
N ARG A 354 -18.59 25.08 -0.70
CA ARG A 354 -18.34 23.84 -1.44
C ARG A 354 -17.69 24.09 -2.80
N LEU A 355 -17.92 25.26 -3.41
CA LEU A 355 -17.44 25.56 -4.75
C LEU A 355 -16.01 26.12 -4.81
N ASN A 356 -15.60 26.93 -3.80
CA ASN A 356 -14.22 27.35 -3.47
C ASN A 356 -14.26 28.69 -2.69
N SER A 357 -14.15 28.64 -1.36
CA SER A 357 -14.27 29.82 -0.50
C SER A 357 -13.03 30.08 0.35
N ARG A 358 -12.34 31.20 0.09
CA ARG A 358 -11.24 31.70 0.95
C ARG A 358 -11.69 31.97 2.38
N THR A 359 -12.94 32.41 2.55
CA THR A 359 -13.55 32.65 3.86
C THR A 359 -13.68 31.34 4.63
N PHE A 360 -14.14 30.28 3.98
CA PHE A 360 -14.24 28.95 4.60
C PHE A 360 -12.86 28.41 5.00
N LEU A 361 -11.87 28.48 4.11
CA LEU A 361 -10.50 28.09 4.41
C LEU A 361 -9.97 28.76 5.70
N ARG A 362 -10.19 30.07 5.85
CA ARG A 362 -9.80 30.81 7.06
C ARG A 362 -10.55 30.34 8.31
N ARG A 363 -11.85 30.06 8.20
CA ARG A 363 -12.66 29.57 9.33
C ARG A 363 -12.17 28.19 9.78
N VAL A 364 -11.98 27.26 8.85
CA VAL A 364 -11.52 25.91 9.19
C VAL A 364 -10.08 25.88 9.69
N SER A 365 -9.17 26.71 9.16
CA SER A 365 -7.80 26.82 9.70
C SER A 365 -7.81 27.28 11.16
N LYS A 366 -8.59 28.32 11.49
CA LYS A 366 -8.75 28.81 12.87
C LYS A 366 -9.35 27.75 13.80
N PHE A 367 -10.31 26.97 13.29
CA PHE A 367 -10.89 25.87 14.06
C PHE A 367 -9.86 24.75 14.28
N ALA A 368 -9.11 24.35 13.24
CA ALA A 368 -8.06 23.35 13.34
C ALA A 368 -7.00 23.73 14.39
N GLU A 369 -6.64 25.00 14.52
CA GLU A 369 -5.70 25.50 15.55
C GLU A 369 -6.22 25.37 16.98
N LYS A 370 -7.53 25.45 17.19
CA LYS A 370 -8.15 25.56 18.53
C LYS A 370 -8.88 24.31 18.98
N VAL A 371 -9.26 23.43 18.05
CA VAL A 371 -10.05 22.24 18.34
C VAL A 371 -9.31 21.33 19.31
N LYS A 372 -10.02 20.88 20.34
CA LYS A 372 -9.50 19.94 21.34
C LYS A 372 -9.95 18.53 20.99
N ALA A 373 -9.10 17.56 21.31
CA ALA A 373 -9.41 16.16 21.14
C ALA A 373 -10.57 15.75 22.06
N THR A 374 -11.47 14.92 21.53
CA THR A 374 -12.49 14.20 22.28
C THR A 374 -12.09 12.73 22.43
N LYS A 375 -12.61 12.08 23.47
CA LYS A 375 -12.46 10.63 23.61
C LYS A 375 -13.43 9.92 22.67
N SER A 376 -13.03 8.75 22.19
CA SER A 376 -13.87 7.85 21.40
C SER A 376 -13.63 6.41 21.84
N ASP A 377 -14.64 5.58 21.69
CA ASP A 377 -14.66 4.17 22.05
C ASP A 377 -15.40 3.35 20.98
N PHE A 378 -15.50 2.04 21.18
CA PHE A 378 -16.20 1.13 20.27
C PHE A 378 -17.71 1.38 20.22
N ALA A 379 -18.33 1.86 21.29
CA ALA A 379 -19.76 2.20 21.29
C ALA A 379 -20.05 3.41 20.39
N LEU A 380 -19.19 4.43 20.42
CA LEU A 380 -19.27 5.57 19.50
C LEU A 380 -18.95 5.15 18.07
N LEU A 381 -17.98 4.25 17.87
CA LEU A 381 -17.62 3.74 16.55
C LEU A 381 -18.82 3.06 15.88
N ASP A 382 -19.50 2.19 16.61
CA ASP A 382 -20.62 1.40 16.11
C ASP A 382 -21.82 2.29 15.70
N ARG A 383 -22.15 3.29 16.51
CA ARG A 383 -23.27 4.21 16.27
C ARG A 383 -22.97 5.31 15.25
N GLN A 384 -21.71 5.51 14.87
CA GLN A 384 -21.34 6.66 14.04
C GLN A 384 -21.77 6.44 12.59
N GLU A 385 -22.65 7.27 12.04
CA GLU A 385 -23.11 7.18 10.65
C GLU A 385 -22.18 7.87 9.64
N SER A 386 -21.51 8.95 10.04
CA SER A 386 -20.61 9.69 9.15
C SER A 386 -19.38 8.86 8.82
N THR A 387 -19.16 8.52 7.54
CA THR A 387 -18.01 7.72 7.08
C THR A 387 -16.67 8.29 7.55
N VAL A 388 -16.49 9.61 7.47
CA VAL A 388 -15.24 10.28 7.88
C VAL A 388 -15.04 10.15 9.39
N ASN A 389 -16.08 10.44 10.17
CA ASN A 389 -15.98 10.35 11.62
C ASN A 389 -15.75 8.90 12.06
N ARG A 390 -16.45 7.94 11.42
CA ARG A 390 -16.29 6.51 11.68
C ARG A 390 -14.86 6.06 11.40
N GLN A 391 -14.27 6.45 10.27
CA GLN A 391 -12.88 6.12 9.95
C GLN A 391 -11.86 6.78 10.91
N LEU A 392 -12.11 8.00 11.38
CA LEU A 392 -11.22 8.67 12.34
C LEU A 392 -11.32 8.07 13.74
N ILE A 393 -12.52 7.65 14.17
CA ILE A 393 -12.72 6.90 15.42
C ILE A 393 -12.06 5.52 15.30
N LEU A 394 -12.25 4.82 14.18
CA LEU A 394 -11.60 3.55 13.89
C LEU A 394 -10.08 3.68 13.99
N ALA A 395 -9.50 4.72 13.36
CA ALA A 395 -8.08 5.03 13.47
C ALA A 395 -7.67 5.25 14.93
N ALA A 396 -8.49 5.94 15.73
CA ALA A 396 -8.23 6.14 17.15
C ALA A 396 -8.19 4.81 17.91
N GLN A 397 -9.13 3.89 17.65
CA GLN A 397 -9.16 2.57 18.29
C GLN A 397 -7.97 1.70 17.88
N ILE A 398 -7.59 1.70 16.60
CA ILE A 398 -6.40 0.98 16.11
C ILE A 398 -5.14 1.51 16.81
N LEU A 399 -4.95 2.83 16.85
CA LEU A 399 -3.78 3.46 17.47
C LEU A 399 -3.74 3.28 19.00
N ALA A 400 -4.90 3.20 19.65
CA ALA A 400 -4.97 3.04 21.09
C ALA A 400 -4.74 1.58 21.53
N HIS A 401 -5.25 0.61 20.76
CA HIS A 401 -5.41 -0.76 21.25
C HIS A 401 -4.76 -1.85 20.38
N ILE A 402 -4.36 -1.55 19.14
CA ILE A 402 -3.82 -2.55 18.21
C ILE A 402 -2.36 -2.24 17.84
N ASP A 403 -2.11 -1.10 17.21
CA ASP A 403 -0.80 -0.65 16.75
C ASP A 403 -0.70 0.88 16.74
N ARG A 404 0.09 1.44 17.65
CA ARG A 404 0.28 2.89 17.79
C ARG A 404 1.47 3.45 17.00
N ASP A 405 2.36 2.57 16.54
CA ASP A 405 3.65 2.96 15.96
C ASP A 405 3.51 3.31 14.47
N MET A 406 2.60 2.63 13.78
CA MET A 406 2.47 2.77 12.34
C MET A 406 1.64 4.01 11.96
N PRO A 407 2.16 4.86 11.05
CA PRO A 407 1.38 5.98 10.54
C PRO A 407 0.24 5.50 9.67
N ILE A 408 -0.87 6.24 9.70
CA ILE A 408 -2.06 5.99 8.88
C ILE A 408 -2.11 7.04 7.79
N ARG A 409 -2.20 6.63 6.53
CA ARG A 409 -2.45 7.56 5.42
C ARG A 409 -3.96 7.81 5.34
N PHE A 410 -4.37 9.07 5.38
CA PHE A 410 -5.76 9.48 5.23
C PHE A 410 -5.96 10.15 3.87
N LEU A 411 -6.50 9.39 2.93
CA LEU A 411 -6.67 9.75 1.53
C LEU A 411 -8.02 10.43 1.31
N ILE A 412 -8.00 11.55 0.58
CA ILE A 412 -9.22 12.30 0.26
C ILE A 412 -9.41 12.30 -1.27
N ALA A 413 -10.28 11.43 -1.75
CA ALA A 413 -10.69 11.33 -3.16
C ALA A 413 -11.41 12.61 -3.62
N GLU A 414 -11.33 12.88 -4.92
CA GLU A 414 -11.91 14.05 -5.58
C GLU A 414 -11.54 15.40 -4.92
N CYS A 415 -10.35 15.50 -4.33
CA CYS A 415 -9.94 16.71 -3.63
C CYS A 415 -9.47 17.80 -4.61
N ASP A 416 -10.07 18.99 -4.50
CA ASP A 416 -9.77 20.13 -5.36
C ASP A 416 -9.58 21.47 -4.62
N GLN A 417 -9.65 21.45 -3.28
CA GLN A 417 -9.54 22.66 -2.45
C GLN A 417 -8.74 22.41 -1.17
N ALA A 418 -7.98 23.42 -0.74
CA ALA A 418 -7.21 23.36 0.51
C ALA A 418 -8.11 23.32 1.75
N SER A 419 -9.32 23.91 1.69
CA SER A 419 -10.29 23.89 2.78
C SER A 419 -10.66 22.47 3.20
N ILE A 420 -10.82 21.55 2.24
CA ILE A 420 -11.12 20.14 2.49
C ILE A 420 -10.00 19.46 3.27
N VAL A 421 -8.74 19.70 2.88
CA VAL A 421 -7.56 19.16 3.60
C VAL A 421 -7.51 19.69 5.03
N LEU A 422 -7.79 20.98 5.23
CA LEU A 422 -7.82 21.58 6.57
C LEU A 422 -9.02 21.11 7.39
N SER A 423 -10.16 20.81 6.77
CA SER A 423 -11.32 20.17 7.41
C SER A 423 -10.96 18.77 7.91
N ALA A 424 -10.30 17.96 7.10
CA ALA A 424 -9.81 16.65 7.52
C ALA A 424 -8.81 16.77 8.68
N LEU A 425 -7.90 17.76 8.63
CA LEU A 425 -6.96 18.02 9.74
C LEU A 425 -7.69 18.40 11.03
N ALA A 426 -8.70 19.27 10.94
CA ALA A 426 -9.49 19.66 12.10
C ALA A 426 -10.22 18.46 12.71
N LEU A 427 -10.85 17.61 11.90
CA LEU A 427 -11.51 16.39 12.36
C LEU A 427 -10.51 15.39 12.96
N ALA A 428 -9.34 15.22 12.33
CA ALA A 428 -8.27 14.36 12.86
C ALA A 428 -7.76 14.85 14.23
N ARG A 429 -7.70 16.18 14.45
CA ARG A 429 -7.37 16.76 15.76
C ARG A 429 -8.51 16.57 16.77
N TYR A 430 -9.76 16.74 16.31
CA TYR A 430 -10.94 16.50 17.13
C TYR A 430 -11.01 15.06 17.63
N TYR A 431 -10.64 14.06 16.83
CA TYR A 431 -10.59 12.66 17.27
C TYR A 431 -9.23 12.24 17.87
N GLY A 432 -8.29 13.17 18.04
CA GLY A 432 -7.02 12.90 18.71
C GLY A 432 -6.01 12.07 17.92
N VAL A 433 -6.21 11.91 16.61
CA VAL A 433 -5.40 11.02 15.75
C VAL A 433 -4.41 11.77 14.85
N ALA A 434 -4.51 13.10 14.76
CA ALA A 434 -3.68 13.93 13.86
C ALA A 434 -2.16 13.76 14.03
N ALA A 435 -1.66 13.30 15.18
CA ALA A 435 -0.23 13.05 15.36
C ALA A 435 0.28 11.90 14.48
N GLN A 436 -0.57 10.91 14.17
CA GLN A 436 -0.20 9.69 13.43
C GLN A 436 -0.82 9.61 12.03
N LEU A 437 -1.64 10.59 11.65
CA LEU A 437 -2.25 10.65 10.32
C LEU A 437 -1.41 11.49 9.37
N ASP A 438 -1.16 10.95 8.18
CA ASP A 438 -0.68 11.72 7.05
C ASP A 438 -1.85 12.01 6.09
N ILE A 439 -2.30 13.26 6.04
CA ILE A 439 -3.44 13.68 5.21
C ILE A 439 -2.97 13.92 3.78
N SER A 440 -3.57 13.22 2.83
CA SER A 440 -3.15 13.20 1.43
C SER A 440 -4.32 13.47 0.49
N PRO A 441 -4.40 14.65 -0.13
CA PRO A 441 -5.39 14.92 -1.18
C PRO A 441 -5.08 14.10 -2.43
N LEU A 442 -6.11 13.54 -3.04
CA LEU A 442 -6.06 12.86 -4.34
C LEU A 442 -6.53 13.80 -5.44
N PHE A 443 -5.63 14.12 -6.36
CA PHE A 443 -5.91 14.89 -7.56
C PHE A 443 -6.14 13.93 -8.75
N GLU A 444 -7.39 13.81 -9.18
CA GLU A 444 -7.79 12.88 -10.24
C GLU A 444 -8.83 13.44 -11.22
N THR A 445 -9.52 14.52 -10.85
CA THR A 445 -10.45 15.20 -11.77
C THR A 445 -9.70 16.20 -12.66
N PRO A 446 -10.21 16.52 -13.87
CA PRO A 446 -9.58 17.54 -14.72
C PRO A 446 -9.43 18.90 -14.04
N HIS A 447 -10.39 19.30 -13.20
CA HIS A 447 -10.30 20.55 -12.44
C HIS A 447 -9.20 20.48 -11.37
N ALA A 448 -9.17 19.37 -10.61
CA ALA A 448 -8.18 19.12 -9.57
C ALA A 448 -6.74 19.08 -10.15
N LEU A 449 -6.53 18.43 -11.29
CA LEU A 449 -5.21 18.37 -11.95
C LEU A 449 -4.74 19.73 -12.49
N ARG A 450 -5.67 20.54 -13.03
CA ARG A 450 -5.32 21.91 -13.48
C ARG A 450 -4.97 22.83 -12.32
N ASN A 451 -5.67 22.71 -11.19
CA ASN A 451 -5.55 23.63 -10.06
C ASN A 451 -4.70 23.09 -8.89
N GLY A 452 -4.26 21.83 -8.93
CA GLY A 452 -3.68 21.14 -7.78
C GLY A 452 -2.43 21.81 -7.23
N GLY A 453 -1.58 22.39 -8.09
CA GLY A 453 -0.43 23.19 -7.65
C GLY A 453 -0.83 24.37 -6.76
N ARG A 454 -1.90 25.09 -7.11
CA ARG A 454 -2.45 26.18 -6.30
C ARG A 454 -3.05 25.66 -4.99
N VAL A 455 -3.73 24.52 -5.02
CA VAL A 455 -4.29 23.88 -3.81
C VAL A 455 -3.18 23.53 -2.81
N VAL A 456 -2.09 22.95 -3.30
CA VAL A 456 -0.90 22.65 -2.50
C VAL A 456 -0.29 23.93 -1.92
N ALA A 457 -0.08 24.98 -2.72
CA ALA A 457 0.44 26.24 -2.21
C ALA A 457 -0.45 26.81 -1.08
N GLN A 458 -1.77 26.84 -1.30
CA GLN A 458 -2.73 27.33 -0.31
C GLN A 458 -2.74 26.53 1.00
N MET A 459 -2.55 25.20 0.96
CA MET A 459 -2.45 24.42 2.19
C MET A 459 -1.15 24.72 2.95
N LEU A 460 -0.04 24.88 2.24
CA LEU A 460 1.29 25.14 2.82
C LEU A 460 1.41 26.55 3.41
N GLU A 461 0.53 27.47 3.04
CA GLU A 461 0.36 28.79 3.65
C GLU A 461 -0.34 28.72 5.02
N GLN A 462 -1.14 27.69 5.30
CA GLN A 462 -1.94 27.64 6.53
C GLN A 462 -1.08 27.26 7.76
N PRO A 463 -1.05 28.07 8.83
CA PRO A 463 -0.27 27.77 10.04
C PRO A 463 -0.61 26.41 10.66
N ALA A 464 -1.89 26.06 10.71
CA ALA A 464 -2.37 24.77 11.21
C ALA A 464 -1.74 23.58 10.47
N TYR A 465 -1.69 23.65 9.14
CA TYR A 465 -1.14 22.60 8.29
C TYR A 465 0.38 22.55 8.37
N ARG A 466 1.06 23.71 8.35
CA ARG A 466 2.51 23.81 8.54
C ARG A 466 2.97 23.13 9.84
N ALA A 467 2.27 23.40 10.94
CA ALA A 467 2.56 22.77 12.23
C ALA A 467 2.35 21.24 12.17
N HIS A 468 1.29 20.79 11.52
CA HIS A 468 1.01 19.37 11.34
C HIS A 468 2.09 18.66 10.51
N VAL A 469 2.44 19.15 9.32
CA VAL A 469 3.47 18.50 8.49
C VAL A 469 4.86 18.53 9.13
N LYS A 470 5.20 19.56 9.91
CA LYS A 470 6.43 19.59 10.70
C LYS A 470 6.46 18.53 11.80
N GLN A 471 5.33 18.28 12.46
CA GLN A 471 5.21 17.21 13.44
C GLN A 471 5.32 15.82 12.77
N ARG A 472 4.72 15.66 11.59
CA ARG A 472 4.72 14.41 10.83
C ARG A 472 6.05 14.15 10.08
N GLY A 473 6.74 15.21 9.69
CA GLY A 473 7.95 15.16 8.85
C GLY A 473 7.67 14.88 7.36
N VAL A 474 6.42 14.94 6.91
CA VAL A 474 6.01 14.55 5.55
C VAL A 474 4.89 15.43 5.01
N ILE A 475 4.98 15.77 3.72
CA ILE A 475 3.93 16.41 2.92
C ILE A 475 3.48 15.37 1.90
N ALA A 476 2.21 14.96 1.98
CA ALA A 476 1.69 13.85 1.20
C ALA A 476 0.68 14.34 0.16
N VAL A 477 0.80 13.83 -1.06
CA VAL A 477 -0.23 13.97 -2.10
C VAL A 477 -0.42 12.65 -2.83
N GLN A 478 -1.58 12.49 -3.44
CA GLN A 478 -1.88 11.37 -4.31
C GLN A 478 -2.31 11.86 -5.70
N THR A 479 -1.96 11.09 -6.73
CA THR A 479 -2.41 11.35 -8.11
C THR A 479 -3.11 10.11 -8.69
N GLY A 480 -4.26 10.32 -9.32
CA GLY A 480 -5.10 9.24 -9.86
C GLY A 480 -4.99 9.14 -11.38
N PHE A 481 -4.40 8.07 -11.88
CA PHE A 481 -4.19 7.90 -13.33
C PHE A 481 -5.45 7.39 -14.05
N SER A 482 -6.22 6.53 -13.39
CA SER A 482 -7.43 5.89 -13.96
C SER A 482 -8.55 6.89 -14.20
N ASP A 483 -8.96 7.62 -13.17
CA ASP A 483 -10.05 8.59 -13.29
C ASP A 483 -9.67 9.76 -14.18
N ALA A 484 -8.45 10.27 -14.05
CA ALA A 484 -7.93 11.29 -14.96
C ALA A 484 -7.99 10.79 -16.41
N GLY A 485 -7.47 9.59 -16.69
CA GLY A 485 -7.50 8.97 -18.02
C GLY A 485 -8.92 8.80 -18.57
N ARG A 486 -9.88 8.41 -17.73
CA ARG A 486 -11.30 8.28 -18.09
C ARG A 486 -11.89 9.61 -18.56
N PHE A 487 -11.54 10.72 -17.93
CA PHE A 487 -12.14 12.02 -18.24
C PHE A 487 -11.45 12.81 -19.37
N MET A 488 -10.13 12.69 -19.52
CA MET A 488 -9.38 13.54 -20.47
C MET A 488 -8.52 12.75 -21.48
N GLY A 489 -8.56 11.42 -21.43
CA GLY A 489 -7.67 10.55 -22.20
C GLY A 489 -6.31 10.36 -21.52
N GLN A 490 -5.73 9.16 -21.66
CA GLN A 490 -4.56 8.74 -20.87
C GLN A 490 -3.33 9.62 -21.10
N ILE A 491 -3.05 10.02 -22.35
CA ILE A 491 -1.89 10.85 -22.68
C ILE A 491 -1.98 12.22 -21.99
N ALA A 492 -3.13 12.88 -22.10
CA ALA A 492 -3.35 14.19 -21.48
C ALA A 492 -3.31 14.10 -19.95
N ALA A 493 -3.85 13.02 -19.38
CA ALA A 493 -3.82 12.76 -17.94
C ALA A 493 -2.38 12.64 -17.41
N VAL A 494 -1.53 11.84 -18.06
CA VAL A 494 -0.12 11.65 -17.66
C VAL A 494 0.64 12.97 -17.68
N LEU A 495 0.49 13.77 -18.74
CA LEU A 495 1.13 15.09 -18.84
C LEU A 495 0.60 16.08 -17.78
N ALA A 496 -0.68 15.99 -17.43
CA ALA A 496 -1.25 16.83 -16.37
C ALA A 496 -0.72 16.43 -14.98
N VAL A 497 -0.61 15.13 -14.71
CA VAL A 497 -0.03 14.60 -13.47
C VAL A 497 1.45 14.99 -13.35
N GLU A 498 2.24 14.86 -14.43
CA GLU A 498 3.65 15.26 -14.45
C GLU A 498 3.82 16.75 -14.08
N ARG A 499 3.00 17.63 -14.66
CA ARG A 499 2.99 19.07 -14.31
C ARG A 499 2.61 19.30 -12.86
N LEU A 500 1.60 18.62 -12.35
CA LEU A 500 1.18 18.72 -10.95
C LEU A 500 2.31 18.32 -9.99
N GLN A 501 2.99 17.21 -10.26
CA GLN A 501 4.11 16.74 -9.43
C GLN A 501 5.28 17.74 -9.43
N SER A 502 5.57 18.40 -10.56
CA SER A 502 6.55 19.50 -10.62
C SER A 502 6.11 20.74 -9.84
N HIS A 503 4.82 21.10 -9.91
CA HIS A 503 4.27 22.21 -9.14
C HIS A 503 4.32 21.93 -7.63
N LEU A 504 4.12 20.67 -7.21
CA LEU A 504 4.32 20.27 -5.82
C LEU A 504 5.75 20.57 -5.34
N ALA A 505 6.77 20.15 -6.10
CA ALA A 505 8.16 20.42 -5.74
C ALA A 505 8.43 21.93 -5.59
N SER A 506 7.87 22.73 -6.51
CA SER A 506 8.02 24.19 -6.51
C SER A 506 7.29 24.83 -5.31
N ALA A 507 6.06 24.43 -5.02
CA ALA A 507 5.28 24.92 -3.88
C ALA A 507 5.92 24.58 -2.53
N ILE A 508 6.48 23.38 -2.37
CA ILE A 508 7.24 23.01 -1.15
C ILE A 508 8.45 23.93 -0.98
N ALA A 509 9.21 24.16 -2.07
CA ALA A 509 10.38 25.03 -2.05
C ALA A 509 10.02 26.47 -1.67
N GLU A 510 9.02 27.05 -2.33
CA GLU A 510 8.52 28.40 -2.08
C GLU A 510 7.98 28.57 -0.65
N SER A 511 7.39 27.52 -0.08
CA SER A 511 6.88 27.54 1.30
C SER A 511 7.96 27.47 2.39
N GLY A 512 9.22 27.21 2.01
CA GLY A 512 10.34 27.03 2.91
C GLY A 512 10.31 25.72 3.72
N LEU A 513 9.61 24.68 3.24
CA LEU A 513 9.46 23.39 3.93
C LEU A 513 10.28 22.27 3.25
N THR A 514 11.44 22.61 2.68
CA THR A 514 12.32 21.66 1.97
C THR A 514 12.98 20.63 2.89
N ASP A 515 12.95 20.87 4.20
CA ASP A 515 13.38 19.91 5.23
C ASP A 515 12.36 18.79 5.46
N MET A 516 11.13 18.94 4.96
CA MET A 516 10.10 17.91 4.97
C MET A 516 10.28 16.94 3.79
N ARG A 517 9.86 15.69 4.00
CA ARG A 517 9.80 14.70 2.92
C ARG A 517 8.53 14.90 2.09
N ALA A 518 8.67 14.99 0.78
CA ALA A 518 7.54 14.90 -0.14
C ALA A 518 7.20 13.43 -0.38
N LEU A 519 5.95 13.05 -0.18
CA LEU A 519 5.43 11.74 -0.55
C LEU A 519 4.41 11.93 -1.67
N VAL A 520 4.70 11.32 -2.82
CA VAL A 520 3.82 11.32 -3.98
C VAL A 520 3.35 9.90 -4.21
N PHE A 521 2.07 9.67 -3.95
CA PHE A 521 1.43 8.39 -4.16
C PHE A 521 0.73 8.36 -5.52
N ASN A 522 1.26 7.59 -6.45
CA ASN A 522 0.71 7.37 -7.77
C ASN A 522 -0.21 6.15 -7.76
N THR A 523 -1.52 6.41 -7.81
CA THR A 523 -2.51 5.34 -7.83
C THR A 523 -2.94 4.96 -9.24
N HIS A 524 -2.90 3.67 -9.44
CA HIS A 524 -3.35 2.98 -10.63
C HIS A 524 -4.80 2.49 -10.53
N GLY A 525 -5.43 2.38 -11.68
CA GLY A 525 -6.73 1.73 -11.89
C GLY A 525 -7.06 1.48 -13.37
N GLU A 526 -6.26 2.04 -14.26
CA GLU A 526 -6.24 1.85 -15.71
C GLU A 526 -5.55 0.53 -16.09
N SER A 527 -5.75 0.08 -17.34
CA SER A 527 -5.18 -1.18 -17.86
C SER A 527 -3.66 -1.28 -17.68
N ILE A 528 -2.94 -0.17 -17.94
CA ILE A 528 -1.49 -0.06 -17.80
C ILE A 528 -1.06 -0.32 -16.34
N GLY A 529 -1.79 0.24 -15.39
CA GLY A 529 -1.56 0.09 -13.96
C GLY A 529 -1.94 -1.28 -13.39
N ARG A 530 -2.91 -1.96 -14.00
CA ARG A 530 -3.37 -3.33 -13.65
C ARG A 530 -2.48 -4.44 -14.22
N GLY A 531 -1.18 -4.20 -14.32
CA GLY A 531 -0.24 -5.17 -14.89
C GLY A 531 -0.24 -5.24 -16.42
N GLY A 532 -0.96 -4.35 -17.12
CA GLY A 532 -0.98 -4.27 -18.59
C GLY A 532 0.10 -3.39 -19.23
N HIS A 533 0.96 -2.72 -18.46
CA HIS A 533 1.98 -1.82 -19.00
C HIS A 533 2.90 -2.49 -20.05
N PRO A 534 2.97 -2.06 -21.32
CA PRO A 534 3.63 -2.82 -22.39
C PRO A 534 5.16 -2.88 -22.28
N GLY A 535 5.77 -1.89 -21.62
CA GLY A 535 7.22 -1.79 -21.44
C GLY A 535 7.76 -2.47 -20.18
N THR A 536 9.07 -2.31 -19.99
CA THR A 536 9.83 -2.75 -18.81
C THR A 536 9.36 -2.08 -17.52
N LEU A 537 9.76 -2.63 -16.36
CA LEU A 537 9.50 -2.00 -15.07
C LEU A 537 10.04 -0.56 -14.99
N THR A 538 11.22 -0.27 -15.56
CA THR A 538 11.76 1.10 -15.62
C THR A 538 10.83 2.03 -16.37
N GLN A 539 10.35 1.63 -17.56
CA GLN A 539 9.41 2.43 -18.33
C GLN A 539 8.09 2.64 -17.58
N ARG A 540 7.62 1.63 -16.83
CA ARG A 540 6.44 1.78 -15.95
C ARG A 540 6.67 2.83 -14.86
N MET A 541 7.85 2.84 -14.25
CA MET A 541 8.20 3.83 -13.22
C MET A 541 8.31 5.24 -13.80
N ASP A 542 8.95 5.38 -14.97
CA ASP A 542 9.07 6.67 -15.67
C ASP A 542 7.70 7.20 -16.12
N TYR A 543 6.76 6.31 -16.44
CA TYR A 543 5.39 6.67 -16.80
C TYR A 543 4.61 7.32 -15.63
N ILE A 544 4.79 6.83 -14.40
CA ILE A 544 4.08 7.39 -13.23
C ILE A 544 4.83 8.54 -12.55
N MET A 545 6.14 8.59 -12.70
CA MET A 545 6.98 9.67 -12.19
C MET A 545 8.22 9.80 -13.06
N SER A 546 8.20 10.78 -13.95
CA SER A 546 9.26 10.93 -14.94
C SER A 546 10.60 11.34 -14.30
N PRO A 547 11.73 11.02 -14.95
CA PRO A 547 13.05 11.51 -14.51
C PRO A 547 13.10 13.04 -14.38
N TRP A 548 12.32 13.75 -15.19
CA TRP A 548 12.19 15.21 -15.10
C TRP A 548 11.58 15.65 -13.77
N VAL A 549 10.46 15.02 -13.35
CA VAL A 549 9.84 15.29 -12.03
C VAL A 549 10.79 14.98 -10.89
N VAL A 550 11.46 13.81 -10.91
CA VAL A 550 12.44 13.43 -9.87
C VAL A 550 13.55 14.49 -9.76
N ASP A 551 14.00 15.02 -10.88
CA ASP A 551 15.02 16.07 -10.90
C ASP A 551 14.52 17.40 -10.30
N ARG A 552 13.23 17.75 -10.44
CA ARG A 552 12.65 18.93 -9.77
C ARG A 552 12.81 18.86 -8.25
N PHE A 553 12.44 17.74 -7.63
CA PHE A 553 12.62 17.55 -6.19
C PHE A 553 14.09 17.60 -5.79
N ARG A 554 14.97 16.98 -6.59
CA ARG A 554 16.42 16.99 -6.35
C ARG A 554 17.01 18.40 -6.36
N ARG A 555 16.65 19.23 -7.35
CA ARG A 555 17.14 20.63 -7.47
C ARG A 555 16.74 21.49 -6.28
N HIS A 556 15.58 21.22 -5.68
CA HIS A 556 15.12 21.91 -4.47
C HIS A 556 15.58 21.25 -3.16
N HIS A 557 16.44 20.22 -3.23
CA HIS A 557 16.92 19.45 -2.08
C HIS A 557 15.81 18.81 -1.22
N ILE A 558 14.68 18.49 -1.83
CA ILE A 558 13.53 17.87 -1.16
C ILE A 558 13.71 16.35 -1.20
N ALA A 559 13.60 15.70 -0.04
CA ALA A 559 13.55 14.24 0.02
C ALA A 559 12.23 13.73 -0.56
N LEU A 560 12.28 12.76 -1.46
CA LEU A 560 11.11 12.23 -2.17
C LEU A 560 10.87 10.76 -1.81
N THR A 561 9.64 10.45 -1.45
CA THR A 561 9.09 9.10 -1.45
C THR A 561 8.22 8.94 -2.68
N HIS A 562 8.65 8.05 -3.59
CA HIS A 562 7.83 7.62 -4.70
C HIS A 562 7.02 6.41 -4.27
N GLU A 563 5.73 6.61 -4.04
CA GLU A 563 4.80 5.57 -3.61
C GLU A 563 3.87 5.22 -4.78
N PHE A 564 3.56 3.94 -4.97
CA PHE A 564 2.72 3.50 -6.07
C PHE A 564 1.99 2.19 -5.77
N SER A 565 0.81 2.04 -6.38
CA SER A 565 -0.05 0.89 -6.13
C SER A 565 0.24 -0.29 -7.05
N PHE A 566 -0.06 -1.48 -6.53
CA PHE A 566 -0.24 -2.71 -7.26
C PHE A 566 -1.64 -3.19 -6.97
N GLN A 567 -2.45 -3.27 -8.02
CA GLN A 567 -3.84 -3.68 -7.89
C GLN A 567 -3.95 -5.20 -7.89
N GLY A 568 -4.86 -5.75 -7.09
CA GLY A 568 -5.06 -7.19 -6.92
C GLY A 568 -5.25 -7.98 -8.23
N GLY A 569 -5.13 -9.29 -8.14
CA GLY A 569 -5.08 -10.16 -9.31
C GLY A 569 -3.80 -9.93 -10.13
N ASP A 570 -3.93 -9.32 -11.30
CA ASP A 570 -2.85 -9.16 -12.28
C ASP A 570 -1.68 -8.31 -11.77
N GLY A 571 -1.94 -7.29 -10.96
CA GLY A 571 -0.89 -6.45 -10.39
C GLY A 571 -0.11 -7.14 -9.25
N PHE A 572 -0.60 -8.25 -8.70
CA PHE A 572 0.15 -9.04 -7.71
C PHE A 572 1.06 -10.09 -8.35
N LEU A 573 0.94 -10.36 -9.65
CA LEU A 573 1.83 -11.29 -10.37
C LEU A 573 3.31 -10.92 -10.26
N TRP A 574 3.64 -9.65 -10.03
CA TRP A 574 5.01 -9.17 -9.81
C TRP A 574 5.63 -9.65 -8.49
N PHE A 575 4.80 -10.16 -7.57
CA PHE A 575 5.18 -10.58 -6.22
C PHE A 575 4.68 -11.99 -5.90
N ALA A 576 4.36 -12.80 -6.91
CA ALA A 576 3.72 -14.09 -6.69
C ALA A 576 4.71 -15.26 -6.52
N ASP A 577 6.02 -15.00 -6.61
CA ASP A 577 7.09 -15.95 -6.29
C ASP A 577 8.26 -15.22 -5.59
N ASN A 578 9.01 -15.96 -4.77
CA ASN A 578 9.94 -15.45 -3.76
C ASN A 578 11.34 -15.11 -4.26
#